data_AF-A0A8T1ZUU0-F1
#
_entry.id   AF-A0A8T1ZUU0-F1
#
_cell.length_a   1.000
_cell.length_b   1.000
_cell.length_c   1.000
_cell.angle_alpha   90.00
_cell.angle_beta   90.00
_cell.angle_gamma   90.00
#
_symmetry.space_group_name_H-M   'P 1'
#
loop_
_entity.id
_entity.type
_entity.pdbx_description
1 polymer ?
#
loop_
_entity_poly.entity_id
_entity_poly.type
_entity_poly.pdbx_seq_one_letter_code
_entity_poly.pdbx_strand_id
1 'polypeptide(L)'
;MSSYSNNHFAYAFLLLLVIGNTIAFSSSSSAHVQDPNLVVDEVNRSVFNASRRSLAYLSCRTGNPIDDCWRCDPNWETNRQRLADCAIGFGKNAIGGRNGRIYVVTDPSNDDPVNPRPGTLRYGVTQEEPLWIIFKRDMVIRLQKELIITSFKTIDGRGSSVHITNGPCLKIHYAHNIIIHGINIHDCKPGSGGIIKDEPHHTGLYIPSDGDAVAIFGGKHVWIDHCSLSNCDDGLIDAIHGSTAITISNNHMTHHDKVMLLGHSDSYTQDKNMQVTIAFNHFGEGLVQRMPR
;
A
#
# COMPACT_ATOMS: atom_id res chain seq x y z
N MET A 1 -14.91 82.86 11.23
CA MET A 1 -13.96 81.74 11.08
C MET A 1 -14.15 81.14 9.70
N SER A 2 -13.07 81.18 8.90
CA SER A 2 -12.80 80.42 7.67
C SER A 2 -13.24 78.95 7.80
N SER A 3 -13.54 78.13 6.79
CA SER A 3 -13.32 78.19 5.34
C SER A 3 -13.94 76.90 4.72
N TYR A 4 -14.35 76.97 3.43
CA TYR A 4 -14.29 75.88 2.41
C TYR A 4 -15.18 74.63 2.59
N SER A 5 -15.62 73.88 1.57
CA SER A 5 -15.57 73.94 0.10
C SER A 5 -16.37 72.73 -0.42
N ASN A 6 -17.18 72.96 -1.45
CA ASN A 6 -17.38 72.12 -2.65
C ASN A 6 -16.82 70.68 -2.66
N ASN A 7 -17.62 69.68 -3.02
CA ASN A 7 -17.83 69.27 -4.43
C ASN A 7 -18.59 67.94 -4.54
N HIS A 8 -19.51 67.92 -5.50
CA HIS A 8 -20.08 66.72 -6.12
C HIS A 8 -18.99 65.83 -6.72
N PHE A 9 -19.12 64.51 -6.56
CA PHE A 9 -18.58 63.57 -7.54
C PHE A 9 -19.58 62.45 -7.82
N ALA A 10 -19.77 62.22 -9.11
CA ALA A 10 -20.77 61.39 -9.73
C ALA A 10 -20.54 59.89 -9.50
N TYR A 11 -21.64 59.16 -9.53
CA TYR A 11 -21.72 57.71 -9.51
C TYR A 11 -20.97 57.10 -10.70
N ALA A 12 -19.93 56.33 -10.44
CA ALA A 12 -19.34 55.38 -11.39
C ALA A 12 -19.61 53.97 -10.87
N PHE A 13 -20.53 53.26 -11.54
CA PHE A 13 -20.88 51.88 -11.26
C PHE A 13 -19.78 50.98 -11.85
N LEU A 14 -18.82 50.55 -11.02
CA LEU A 14 -17.80 49.58 -11.43
C LEU A 14 -18.39 48.17 -11.27
N LEU A 15 -18.80 47.56 -12.38
CA LEU A 15 -19.13 46.13 -12.46
C LEU A 15 -17.82 45.34 -12.41
N LEU A 16 -17.35 45.02 -11.20
CA LEU A 16 -16.31 44.00 -10.99
C LEU A 16 -16.94 42.62 -11.19
N LEU A 17 -16.83 42.11 -12.41
CA LEU A 17 -16.99 40.70 -12.73
C LEU A 17 -15.90 39.93 -11.97
N VAL A 18 -16.20 39.51 -10.75
CA VAL A 18 -15.45 38.44 -10.09
C VAL A 18 -15.81 37.18 -10.87
N ILE A 19 -15.02 36.87 -11.89
CA ILE A 19 -14.97 35.53 -12.45
C ILE A 19 -14.40 34.69 -11.30
N GLY A 20 -15.30 34.08 -10.54
CA GLY A 20 -14.94 32.99 -9.67
C GLY A 20 -14.33 31.93 -10.56
N ASN A 21 -13.00 31.85 -10.56
CA ASN A 21 -12.33 30.63 -10.95
C ASN A 21 -12.72 29.61 -9.88
N THR A 22 -13.90 29.00 -10.03
CA THR A 22 -14.08 27.63 -9.58
C THR A 22 -13.07 26.86 -10.41
N ILE A 23 -11.86 26.71 -9.86
CA ILE A 23 -11.06 25.54 -10.14
C ILE A 23 -11.97 24.41 -9.71
N ALA A 24 -12.76 23.90 -10.66
CA ALA A 24 -13.26 22.56 -10.56
C ALA A 24 -11.98 21.74 -10.40
N PHE A 25 -11.71 21.32 -9.16
CA PHE A 25 -10.88 20.16 -8.92
C PHE A 25 -11.53 19.06 -9.75
N SER A 26 -11.03 18.91 -10.96
CA SER A 26 -11.28 17.75 -11.77
C SER A 26 -10.67 16.65 -10.93
N SER A 27 -11.53 15.87 -10.26
CA SER A 27 -11.13 14.66 -9.57
C SER A 27 -10.68 13.66 -10.64
N SER A 28 -9.51 13.91 -11.24
CA SER A 28 -8.87 12.99 -12.16
C SER A 28 -8.26 11.87 -11.33
N SER A 29 -9.02 10.81 -11.15
CA SER A 29 -8.74 9.53 -11.79
C SER A 29 -9.47 8.48 -10.97
N SER A 30 -10.51 7.91 -11.55
CA SER A 30 -11.10 6.68 -11.07
C SER A 30 -9.98 5.67 -10.82
N ALA A 31 -9.68 5.35 -9.56
CA ALA A 31 -8.75 4.27 -9.22
C ALA A 31 -9.22 2.93 -9.81
N HIS A 32 -10.52 2.82 -10.09
CA HIS A 32 -11.14 1.74 -10.85
C HIS A 32 -10.83 1.88 -12.35
N VAL A 33 -10.28 0.83 -12.94
CA VAL A 33 -10.12 0.74 -14.40
C VAL A 33 -11.50 0.52 -15.03
N GLN A 34 -11.88 1.41 -15.96
CA GLN A 34 -13.23 1.42 -16.54
C GLN A 34 -13.59 0.13 -17.28
N ASP A 35 -12.61 -0.53 -17.91
CA ASP A 35 -12.79 -1.85 -18.54
C ASP A 35 -11.83 -2.87 -17.91
N PRO A 36 -12.32 -3.73 -17.00
CA PRO A 36 -11.52 -4.79 -16.38
C PRO A 36 -10.89 -5.76 -17.39
N ASN A 37 -11.53 -5.97 -18.55
CA ASN A 37 -11.05 -6.94 -19.53
C ASN A 37 -9.71 -6.54 -20.14
N LEU A 38 -9.47 -5.24 -20.31
CA LEU A 38 -8.18 -4.74 -20.81
C LEU A 38 -7.02 -5.10 -19.87
N VAL A 39 -7.26 -5.07 -18.56
CA VAL A 39 -6.26 -5.46 -17.55
C VAL A 39 -6.02 -6.97 -17.60
N VAL A 40 -7.10 -7.76 -17.73
CA VAL A 40 -6.99 -9.22 -17.88
C VAL A 40 -6.19 -9.59 -19.13
N ASP A 41 -6.46 -8.95 -20.27
CA ASP A 41 -5.72 -9.17 -21.52
C ASP A 41 -4.25 -8.80 -21.40
N GLU A 42 -3.93 -7.70 -20.72
CA GLU A 42 -2.57 -7.27 -20.45
C GLU A 42 -1.82 -8.25 -19.55
N VAL A 43 -2.46 -8.77 -18.50
CA VAL A 43 -1.91 -9.82 -17.63
C VAL A 43 -1.65 -11.08 -18.45
N ASN A 44 -2.64 -11.58 -19.18
CA ASN A 44 -2.52 -12.78 -20.01
C ASN A 44 -1.38 -12.65 -21.03
N ARG A 45 -1.28 -11.50 -21.71
CA ARG A 45 -0.19 -11.21 -22.65
C ARG A 45 1.17 -11.19 -21.95
N SER A 46 1.26 -10.61 -20.76
CA SER A 46 2.50 -10.55 -19.97
C SER A 46 2.97 -11.94 -19.55
N VAL A 47 2.05 -12.77 -19.04
CA VAL A 47 2.34 -14.17 -18.66
C VAL A 47 2.77 -14.99 -19.88
N PHE A 48 2.00 -14.93 -20.97
CA PHE A 48 2.32 -15.67 -22.20
C PHE A 48 3.70 -15.30 -22.76
N ASN A 49 4.02 -14.01 -22.80
CA ASN A 49 5.32 -13.53 -23.27
C ASN A 49 6.48 -13.95 -22.36
N ALA A 50 6.28 -13.99 -21.03
CA ALA A 50 7.28 -14.46 -20.10
C ALA A 50 7.55 -15.96 -20.28
N SER A 51 6.51 -16.79 -20.36
CA SER A 51 6.62 -18.25 -20.56
C SER A 51 7.30 -18.63 -21.88
N ARG A 52 7.10 -17.87 -22.97
CA ARG A 52 7.82 -18.15 -24.24
C ARG A 52 9.32 -17.87 -24.15
N ARG A 53 9.73 -16.96 -23.27
CA ARG A 53 11.13 -16.50 -23.13
C ARG A 53 11.92 -17.28 -22.08
N SER A 54 11.28 -18.10 -21.26
CA SER A 54 11.95 -19.00 -20.29
C SER A 54 12.55 -20.25 -20.94
N LEU A 55 12.18 -20.57 -22.19
CA LEU A 55 12.69 -21.74 -22.93
C LEU A 55 14.18 -21.64 -23.34
N ALA A 56 14.86 -20.53 -23.04
CA ALA A 56 16.29 -20.37 -23.29
C ALA A 56 17.11 -20.79 -22.06
N TYR A 57 17.88 -21.88 -22.19
CA TYR A 57 18.65 -22.56 -21.13
C TYR A 57 19.64 -21.67 -20.33
N LEU A 58 19.95 -20.45 -20.80
CA LEU A 58 20.87 -19.49 -20.16
C LEU A 58 20.16 -18.20 -19.67
N SER A 59 18.83 -18.18 -19.65
CA SER A 59 18.04 -17.00 -19.29
C SER A 59 17.80 -16.94 -17.78
N CYS A 60 17.99 -15.78 -17.16
CA CYS A 60 17.54 -15.51 -15.79
C CYS A 60 16.00 -15.56 -15.64
N ARG A 61 15.26 -15.56 -16.77
CA ARG A 61 13.80 -15.56 -16.78
C ARG A 61 13.22 -16.90 -16.32
N THR A 62 12.25 -16.79 -15.45
CA THR A 62 11.50 -17.89 -14.81
C THR A 62 10.15 -18.14 -15.46
N GLY A 63 9.66 -17.20 -16.29
CA GLY A 63 8.29 -17.25 -16.84
C GLY A 63 7.27 -16.49 -15.98
N ASN A 64 7.70 -15.97 -14.83
CA ASN A 64 6.94 -15.03 -14.03
C ASN A 64 7.28 -13.59 -14.47
N PRO A 65 6.38 -12.87 -15.15
CA PRO A 65 6.68 -11.54 -15.69
C PRO A 65 7.03 -10.50 -14.62
N ILE A 66 6.52 -10.64 -13.39
CA ILE A 66 6.84 -9.73 -12.28
C ILE A 66 8.29 -9.93 -11.88
N ASP A 67 8.68 -11.17 -11.58
CA ASP A 67 10.04 -11.50 -11.15
C ASP A 67 11.05 -11.25 -12.26
N ASP A 68 10.73 -11.65 -13.50
CA ASP A 68 11.58 -11.46 -14.67
C ASP A 68 11.88 -9.97 -14.97
N CYS A 69 11.05 -9.05 -14.48
CA CYS A 69 11.21 -7.60 -14.67
C CYS A 69 12.33 -7.00 -13.79
N TRP A 70 12.50 -7.50 -12.56
CA TRP A 70 13.46 -6.94 -11.59
C TRP A 70 14.53 -7.92 -11.11
N ARG A 71 14.24 -9.22 -10.94
CA ARG A 71 15.22 -10.20 -10.41
C ARG A 71 16.42 -10.40 -11.32
N CYS A 72 16.25 -10.12 -12.61
CA CYS A 72 17.33 -10.19 -13.59
C CYS A 72 18.19 -8.93 -13.69
N ASP A 73 17.93 -7.91 -12.87
CA ASP A 73 18.84 -6.79 -12.70
C ASP A 73 19.94 -7.17 -11.70
N PRO A 74 21.20 -7.38 -12.14
CA PRO A 74 22.29 -7.69 -11.21
C PRO A 74 22.59 -6.53 -10.25
N ASN A 75 22.13 -5.31 -10.57
CA ASN A 75 22.31 -4.11 -9.77
C ASN A 75 21.03 -3.69 -9.04
N TRP A 76 20.12 -4.64 -8.76
CA TRP A 76 18.86 -4.36 -8.08
C TRP A 76 19.05 -3.59 -6.76
N GLU A 77 20.18 -3.79 -6.05
CA GLU A 77 20.49 -3.11 -4.79
C GLU A 77 20.66 -1.60 -4.94
N THR A 78 21.29 -1.15 -6.03
CA THR A 78 21.43 0.27 -6.36
C THR A 78 20.21 0.80 -7.11
N ASN A 79 19.44 -0.09 -7.75
CA ASN A 79 18.23 0.21 -8.52
C ASN A 79 16.94 -0.24 -7.81
N ARG A 80 16.90 -0.22 -6.47
CA ARG A 80 15.79 -0.81 -5.68
C ARG A 80 14.42 -0.39 -6.15
N GLN A 81 14.27 0.90 -6.45
CA GLN A 81 12.99 1.49 -6.81
C GLN A 81 12.45 1.05 -8.18
N ARG A 82 13.27 0.42 -9.02
CA ARG A 82 12.85 -0.20 -10.29
C ARG A 82 11.78 -1.28 -10.08
N LEU A 83 11.73 -1.90 -8.90
CA LEU A 83 10.68 -2.85 -8.54
C LEU A 83 9.27 -2.28 -8.78
N ALA A 84 9.06 -0.98 -8.53
CA ALA A 84 7.77 -0.33 -8.71
C ALA A 84 7.27 -0.27 -10.17
N ASP A 85 8.11 -0.60 -11.15
CA ASP A 85 7.72 -0.74 -12.58
C ASP A 85 7.23 -2.15 -12.93
N CYS A 86 7.34 -3.12 -12.01
CA CYS A 86 7.19 -4.53 -12.32
C CYS A 86 5.84 -5.13 -11.90
N ALA A 87 4.99 -4.37 -11.22
CA ALA A 87 3.65 -4.78 -10.88
C ALA A 87 2.80 -5.00 -12.14
N ILE A 88 1.92 -5.99 -12.11
CA ILE A 88 0.92 -6.25 -13.17
C ILE A 88 -0.48 -6.23 -12.58
N GLY A 89 -1.50 -6.32 -13.43
CA GLY A 89 -2.89 -6.41 -12.99
C GLY A 89 -3.45 -5.07 -12.50
N PHE A 90 -4.47 -5.11 -11.66
CA PHE A 90 -5.18 -3.91 -11.21
C PHE A 90 -4.30 -3.01 -10.31
N GLY A 91 -3.38 -3.59 -9.54
CA GLY A 91 -2.40 -2.87 -8.73
C GLY A 91 -1.16 -2.39 -9.47
N LYS A 92 -1.07 -2.53 -10.82
CA LYS A 92 0.13 -2.18 -11.59
C LYS A 92 0.62 -0.74 -11.43
N ASN A 93 -0.29 0.16 -11.06
CA ASN A 93 0.00 1.59 -10.86
C ASN A 93 0.41 1.92 -9.40
N ALA A 94 0.55 0.93 -8.52
CA ALA A 94 1.06 1.13 -7.17
C ALA A 94 2.54 1.52 -7.23
N ILE A 95 2.84 2.81 -7.21
CA ILE A 95 4.22 3.30 -7.29
C ILE A 95 4.97 3.26 -5.96
N GLY A 96 4.28 2.99 -4.85
CA GLY A 96 4.86 2.99 -3.52
C GLY A 96 5.57 4.30 -3.19
N GLY A 97 6.75 4.20 -2.58
CA GLY A 97 7.64 5.32 -2.27
C GLY A 97 8.65 5.67 -3.38
N ARG A 98 8.39 5.27 -4.63
CA ARG A 98 9.28 5.61 -5.77
C ARG A 98 9.47 7.12 -5.89
N ASN A 99 10.67 7.53 -6.30
CA ASN A 99 11.16 8.92 -6.33
C ASN A 99 11.32 9.57 -4.95
N GLY A 100 10.91 8.87 -3.89
CA GLY A 100 11.22 9.19 -2.52
C GLY A 100 12.66 8.85 -2.15
N ARG A 101 13.14 9.41 -1.05
CA ARG A 101 14.43 9.03 -0.46
C ARG A 101 14.35 7.62 0.15
N ILE A 102 15.50 6.96 0.22
CA ILE A 102 15.60 5.71 0.99
C ILE A 102 15.59 6.05 2.48
N TYR A 103 14.68 5.42 3.22
CA TYR A 103 14.66 5.46 4.68
C TYR A 103 15.09 4.10 5.21
N VAL A 104 16.10 4.09 6.09
CA VAL A 104 16.66 2.84 6.63
C VAL A 104 16.14 2.64 8.05
N VAL A 105 15.38 1.57 8.26
CA VAL A 105 15.03 1.10 9.61
C VAL A 105 16.30 0.55 10.25
N THR A 106 16.63 1.06 11.43
CA THR A 106 17.82 0.67 12.20
C THR A 106 17.49 0.11 13.57
N ASP A 107 16.32 0.45 14.11
CA ASP A 107 15.85 0.04 15.43
C ASP A 107 14.53 -0.75 15.30
N PRO A 108 14.55 -2.08 15.53
CA PRO A 108 13.34 -2.90 15.56
C PRO A 108 12.63 -2.85 16.93
N SER A 109 13.25 -2.23 17.93
CA SER A 109 12.75 -2.18 19.31
C SER A 109 11.95 -0.91 19.59
N ASN A 110 11.27 -0.87 20.74
CA ASN A 110 10.62 0.33 21.28
C ASN A 110 9.63 0.98 20.28
N ASP A 111 8.76 0.18 19.67
CA ASP A 111 7.62 0.70 18.91
C ASP A 111 6.77 1.59 19.84
N ASP A 112 6.71 2.89 19.56
CA ASP A 112 5.84 3.84 20.24
C ASP A 112 4.67 4.19 19.32
N PRO A 113 3.44 3.74 19.62
CA PRO A 113 2.28 3.97 18.77
C PRO A 113 1.96 5.44 18.51
N VAL A 114 2.37 6.36 19.39
CA VAL A 114 1.97 7.77 19.36
C VAL A 114 3.14 8.66 18.91
N ASN A 115 4.35 8.40 19.42
CA ASN A 115 5.54 9.21 19.19
C ASN A 115 6.70 8.35 18.67
N PRO A 116 6.59 7.79 17.45
CA PRO A 116 7.63 6.92 16.91
C PRO A 116 8.93 7.70 16.69
N ARG A 117 10.06 7.06 17.01
CA ARG A 117 11.39 7.68 16.88
C ARG A 117 11.96 7.46 15.47
N PRO A 118 12.72 8.42 14.92
CA PRO A 118 13.52 8.19 13.72
C PRO A 118 14.39 6.93 13.87
N GLY A 119 14.48 6.14 12.79
CA GLY A 119 15.12 4.83 12.78
C GLY A 119 14.17 3.64 13.02
N THR A 120 12.94 3.87 13.48
CA THR A 120 11.90 2.82 13.61
C THR A 120 11.07 2.67 12.33
N LEU A 121 10.42 1.52 12.15
CA LEU A 121 9.51 1.29 11.02
C LEU A 121 8.30 2.25 11.08
N ARG A 122 7.68 2.41 12.26
CA ARG A 122 6.51 3.30 12.45
C ARG A 122 6.79 4.75 12.09
N TYR A 123 7.97 5.26 12.44
CA TYR A 123 8.35 6.60 12.00
C TYR A 123 8.36 6.68 10.47
N GLY A 124 9.03 5.74 9.78
CA GLY A 124 9.11 5.73 8.32
C GLY A 124 7.76 5.68 7.62
N VAL A 125 6.86 4.79 8.04
CA VAL A 125 5.55 4.60 7.35
C VAL A 125 4.54 5.73 7.61
N THR A 126 4.80 6.61 8.57
CA THR A 126 3.91 7.73 8.95
C THR A 126 4.42 9.10 8.48
N GLN A 127 5.52 9.16 7.72
CA GLN A 127 6.01 10.43 7.16
C GLN A 127 5.16 10.92 5.98
N GLU A 128 5.17 12.23 5.71
CA GLU A 128 4.38 12.83 4.62
C GLU A 128 4.95 12.46 3.26
N GLU A 129 6.28 12.54 3.14
CA GLU A 129 6.95 12.36 1.88
C GLU A 129 6.92 10.90 1.41
N PRO A 130 7.04 10.65 0.09
CA PRO A 130 7.28 9.32 -0.42
C PRO A 130 8.55 8.72 0.19
N LEU A 131 8.48 7.50 0.71
CA LEU A 131 9.64 6.81 1.28
C LEU A 131 9.76 5.38 0.78
N TRP A 132 10.98 5.05 0.32
CA TRP A 132 11.39 3.68 0.06
C TRP A 132 12.08 3.13 1.31
N ILE A 133 11.35 2.38 2.12
CA ILE A 133 11.77 1.91 3.43
C ILE A 133 12.49 0.58 3.29
N ILE A 134 13.75 0.53 3.72
CA ILE A 134 14.58 -0.68 3.77
C ILE A 134 15.04 -0.96 5.19
N PHE A 135 15.67 -2.12 5.40
CA PHE A 135 16.12 -2.57 6.71
C PHE A 135 17.63 -2.71 6.72
N LYS A 136 18.28 -2.23 7.78
CA LYS A 136 19.75 -2.26 7.91
C LYS A 136 20.31 -3.69 8.06
N ARG A 137 19.48 -4.61 8.58
CA ARG A 137 19.83 -5.98 8.98
C ARG A 137 18.54 -6.77 9.19
N ASP A 138 18.69 -8.06 9.47
CA ASP A 138 17.59 -8.91 9.93
C ASP A 138 16.93 -8.34 11.19
N MET A 139 15.61 -8.38 11.23
CA MET A 139 14.80 -7.77 12.28
C MET A 139 13.58 -8.61 12.61
N VAL A 140 13.28 -8.70 13.91
CA VAL A 140 12.00 -9.15 14.43
C VAL A 140 11.34 -7.95 15.11
N ILE A 141 10.25 -7.48 14.53
CA ILE A 141 9.52 -6.27 14.95
C ILE A 141 8.21 -6.71 15.57
N ARG A 142 8.05 -6.43 16.86
CA ARG A 142 6.79 -6.60 17.58
C ARG A 142 6.15 -5.24 17.78
N LEU A 143 5.01 -5.02 17.13
CA LEU A 143 4.27 -3.76 17.24
C LEU A 143 3.40 -3.77 18.50
N GLN A 144 3.25 -2.61 19.12
CA GLN A 144 2.37 -2.45 20.30
C GLN A 144 0.91 -2.22 19.91
N LYS A 145 0.68 -1.61 18.74
CA LYS A 145 -0.63 -1.29 18.13
C LYS A 145 -0.53 -1.48 16.63
N GLU A 146 -1.65 -1.50 15.91
CA GLU A 146 -1.65 -1.57 14.44
C GLU A 146 -0.71 -0.53 13.84
N LEU A 147 0.03 -0.94 12.82
CA LEU A 147 0.93 -0.06 12.09
C LEU A 147 0.16 0.58 10.93
N ILE A 148 -0.26 1.84 11.13
CA ILE A 148 -0.92 2.62 10.08
C ILE A 148 0.11 3.06 9.05
N ILE A 149 -0.11 2.66 7.79
CA ILE A 149 0.75 3.00 6.66
C ILE A 149 0.10 4.14 5.87
N THR A 150 0.81 5.27 5.77
CA THR A 150 0.38 6.43 4.96
C THR A 150 0.67 6.22 3.47
N SER A 151 0.15 7.10 2.62
CA SER A 151 0.34 7.03 1.17
C SER A 151 1.82 7.13 0.75
N PHE A 152 2.10 6.62 -0.44
CA PHE A 152 3.42 6.66 -1.09
C PHE A 152 4.54 6.01 -0.27
N LYS A 153 4.29 4.80 0.23
CA LYS A 153 5.26 4.03 1.00
C LYS A 153 5.59 2.72 0.31
N THR A 154 6.88 2.40 0.26
CA THR A 154 7.33 1.04 -0.03
C THR A 154 7.99 0.48 1.22
N ILE A 155 7.55 -0.68 1.69
CA ILE A 155 8.29 -1.50 2.66
C ILE A 155 9.00 -2.60 1.85
N ASP A 156 10.34 -2.52 1.77
CA ASP A 156 11.17 -3.41 0.95
C ASP A 156 12.13 -4.21 1.85
N GLY A 157 11.81 -5.48 2.09
CA GLY A 157 12.62 -6.41 2.87
C GLY A 157 13.83 -6.98 2.15
N ARG A 158 14.04 -6.73 0.85
CA ARG A 158 15.14 -7.36 0.10
C ARG A 158 16.51 -7.03 0.71
N GLY A 159 17.28 -8.08 0.99
CA GLY A 159 18.59 -8.01 1.63
C GLY A 159 18.57 -8.17 3.15
N SER A 160 17.42 -8.43 3.76
CA SER A 160 17.29 -8.73 5.19
C SER A 160 16.10 -9.65 5.49
N SER A 161 16.21 -10.52 6.48
CA SER A 161 15.07 -11.29 6.98
C SER A 161 14.30 -10.45 8.00
N VAL A 162 13.15 -9.91 7.58
CA VAL A 162 12.31 -9.02 8.39
C VAL A 162 11.03 -9.75 8.76
N HIS A 163 10.73 -9.79 10.06
CA HIS A 163 9.55 -10.43 10.62
C HIS A 163 8.73 -9.39 11.38
N ILE A 164 7.44 -9.27 11.06
CA ILE A 164 6.44 -8.53 11.85
C ILE A 164 5.57 -9.56 12.54
N THR A 165 5.61 -9.62 13.87
CA THR A 165 5.09 -10.79 14.59
C THR A 165 4.74 -10.54 16.06
N ASN A 166 3.91 -11.42 16.63
CA ASN A 166 3.57 -11.49 18.05
C ASN A 166 2.89 -10.22 18.63
N GLY A 167 2.25 -9.44 17.77
CA GLY A 167 1.50 -8.23 18.08
C GLY A 167 0.57 -7.89 16.93
N PRO A 168 -0.11 -6.74 16.97
CA PRO A 168 -0.86 -6.25 15.81
C PRO A 168 0.06 -6.05 14.61
N CYS A 169 -0.49 -6.07 13.40
CA CYS A 169 0.30 -6.00 12.18
C CYS A 169 -0.09 -4.78 11.34
N LEU A 170 -0.18 -4.93 10.01
CA LEU A 170 -0.19 -3.80 9.08
C LEU A 170 -1.61 -3.35 8.76
N LYS A 171 -1.82 -2.04 8.71
CA LYS A 171 -3.08 -1.44 8.27
C LYS A 171 -2.86 -0.30 7.29
N ILE A 172 -3.49 -0.43 6.13
CA ILE A 172 -3.63 0.61 5.13
C ILE A 172 -5.01 1.22 5.32
N HIS A 173 -5.08 2.43 5.88
CA HIS A 173 -6.34 3.10 6.20
C HIS A 173 -6.52 4.35 5.34
N TYR A 174 -7.42 4.29 4.36
CA TYR A 174 -7.70 5.36 3.39
C TYR A 174 -6.46 5.94 2.69
N ALA A 175 -5.43 5.12 2.51
CA ALA A 175 -4.17 5.51 1.88
C ALA A 175 -4.01 4.87 0.49
N HIS A 176 -3.06 5.39 -0.29
CA HIS A 176 -2.84 4.93 -1.65
C HIS A 176 -1.37 4.91 -2.08
N ASN A 177 -1.08 4.19 -3.17
CA ASN A 177 0.30 3.98 -3.66
C ASN A 177 1.19 3.34 -2.60
N ILE A 178 0.88 2.10 -2.24
CA ILE A 178 1.63 1.35 -1.22
C ILE A 178 2.17 0.06 -1.82
N ILE A 179 3.44 -0.22 -1.57
CA ILE A 179 4.08 -1.50 -1.90
C ILE A 179 4.55 -2.14 -0.59
N ILE A 180 4.18 -3.39 -0.35
CA ILE A 180 4.70 -4.21 0.74
C ILE A 180 5.38 -5.40 0.08
N HIS A 181 6.71 -5.47 0.20
CA HIS A 181 7.52 -6.41 -0.56
C HIS A 181 8.57 -7.14 0.29
N GLY A 182 8.61 -8.46 0.20
CA GLY A 182 9.75 -9.26 0.68
C GLY A 182 9.88 -9.34 2.20
N ILE A 183 8.77 -9.24 2.95
CA ILE A 183 8.76 -9.35 4.42
C ILE A 183 7.95 -10.57 4.90
N ASN A 184 8.22 -11.02 6.13
CA ASN A 184 7.49 -12.08 6.78
C ASN A 184 6.51 -11.48 7.79
N ILE A 185 5.24 -11.85 7.73
CA ILE A 185 4.19 -11.35 8.61
C ILE A 185 3.44 -12.55 9.20
N HIS A 186 3.61 -12.81 10.48
CA HIS A 186 3.07 -14.03 11.09
C HIS A 186 2.83 -13.90 12.59
N ASP A 187 1.99 -14.77 13.15
CA ASP A 187 1.59 -14.71 14.56
C ASP A 187 1.03 -13.33 14.95
N CYS A 188 0.31 -12.68 14.03
CA CYS A 188 -0.36 -11.42 14.31
C CYS A 188 -1.45 -11.63 15.37
N LYS A 189 -1.63 -10.62 16.22
CA LYS A 189 -2.54 -10.66 17.37
C LYS A 189 -3.49 -9.48 17.38
N PRO A 190 -4.70 -9.64 17.95
CA PRO A 190 -5.63 -8.54 18.08
C PRO A 190 -5.00 -7.34 18.80
N GLY A 191 -5.21 -6.15 18.24
CA GLY A 191 -4.76 -4.89 18.83
C GLY A 191 -5.82 -4.32 19.75
N SER A 192 -5.40 -3.72 20.87
CA SER A 192 -6.33 -3.09 21.81
C SER A 192 -6.87 -1.72 21.37
N GLY A 193 -6.59 -1.27 20.14
CA GLY A 193 -6.97 0.08 19.66
C GLY A 193 -6.29 1.20 20.45
N GLY A 194 -6.85 2.41 20.44
CA GLY A 194 -6.33 3.57 21.15
C GLY A 194 -5.74 4.64 20.23
N ILE A 195 -4.95 5.55 20.79
CA ILE A 195 -4.32 6.64 20.03
C ILE A 195 -3.15 6.06 19.24
N ILE A 196 -3.15 6.25 17.92
CA ILE A 196 -2.13 5.76 17.00
C ILE A 196 -1.70 6.88 16.06
N LYS A 197 -0.39 6.94 15.80
CA LYS A 197 0.26 7.76 14.79
C LYS A 197 -0.19 7.30 13.41
N ASP A 198 -0.94 8.14 12.73
CA ASP A 198 -1.48 7.91 11.38
C ASP A 198 -1.00 8.95 10.37
N GLU A 199 -0.40 10.06 10.82
CA GLU A 199 0.20 11.10 9.99
C GLU A 199 1.34 11.84 10.73
N PRO A 200 2.22 12.61 10.06
CA PRO A 200 3.39 13.25 10.67
C PRO A 200 3.05 14.20 11.82
N HIS A 201 1.92 14.89 11.73
CA HIS A 201 1.49 15.90 12.72
C HIS A 201 0.13 15.59 13.34
N HIS A 202 -0.39 14.37 13.14
CA HIS A 202 -1.67 13.95 13.67
C HIS A 202 -1.60 12.54 14.27
N THR A 203 -2.55 12.24 15.15
CA THR A 203 -2.78 10.91 15.72
C THR A 203 -4.28 10.67 15.78
N GLY A 204 -4.74 9.53 15.27
CA GLY A 204 -6.13 9.12 15.30
C GLY A 204 -6.47 8.22 16.47
N LEU A 205 -7.75 8.19 16.85
CA LEU A 205 -8.30 7.19 17.76
C LEU A 205 -8.79 5.99 16.94
N TYR A 206 -8.17 4.84 17.14
CA TYR A 206 -8.51 3.59 16.46
C TYR A 206 -9.22 2.62 17.39
N ILE A 207 -10.15 1.86 16.84
CA ILE A 207 -10.80 0.75 17.53
C ILE A 207 -9.86 -0.46 17.63
N PRO A 208 -10.17 -1.46 18.49
CA PRO A 208 -9.47 -2.73 18.48
C PRO A 208 -9.42 -3.36 17.09
N SER A 209 -8.36 -4.09 16.82
CA SER A 209 -8.16 -4.80 15.56
C SER A 209 -8.20 -6.30 15.76
N ASP A 210 -8.58 -7.01 14.71
CA ASP A 210 -8.88 -8.44 14.78
C ASP A 210 -7.62 -9.33 14.67
N GLY A 211 -6.49 -8.74 14.27
CA GLY A 211 -5.21 -9.44 14.18
C GLY A 211 -4.87 -9.96 12.79
N ASP A 212 -5.32 -9.27 11.74
CA ASP A 212 -4.94 -9.55 10.36
C ASP A 212 -3.45 -9.28 10.10
N ALA A 213 -2.85 -10.00 9.15
CA ALA A 213 -1.48 -9.72 8.72
C ALA A 213 -1.39 -8.37 7.98
N VAL A 214 -2.28 -8.15 7.00
CA VAL A 214 -2.43 -6.90 6.26
C VAL A 214 -3.92 -6.56 6.09
N ALA A 215 -4.38 -5.53 6.78
CA ALA A 215 -5.72 -4.97 6.60
C ALA A 215 -5.69 -3.77 5.63
N ILE A 216 -6.50 -3.80 4.58
CA ILE A 216 -6.65 -2.75 3.58
C ILE A 216 -8.08 -2.20 3.67
N PHE A 217 -8.18 -0.99 4.20
CA PHE A 217 -9.44 -0.32 4.49
C PHE A 217 -9.54 0.95 3.63
N GLY A 218 -10.36 0.92 2.58
CA GLY A 218 -10.47 2.02 1.61
C GLY A 218 -9.18 2.34 0.86
N GLY A 219 -8.27 1.36 0.73
CA GLY A 219 -6.96 1.54 0.10
C GLY A 219 -7.00 1.48 -1.43
N LYS A 220 -6.11 2.21 -2.10
CA LYS A 220 -6.04 2.28 -3.58
C LYS A 220 -4.62 2.16 -4.11
N HIS A 221 -4.41 1.45 -5.22
CA HIS A 221 -3.07 1.25 -5.79
C HIS A 221 -2.13 0.63 -4.75
N VAL A 222 -2.48 -0.60 -4.35
CA VAL A 222 -1.74 -1.38 -3.36
C VAL A 222 -1.14 -2.61 -4.01
N TRP A 223 0.12 -2.91 -3.70
CA TRP A 223 0.79 -4.11 -4.17
C TRP A 223 1.45 -4.84 -3.01
N ILE A 224 0.98 -6.08 -2.75
CA ILE A 224 1.55 -6.98 -1.74
C ILE A 224 2.26 -8.10 -2.48
N ASP A 225 3.59 -8.11 -2.40
CA ASP A 225 4.44 -8.95 -3.25
C ASP A 225 5.52 -9.69 -2.47
N HIS A 226 5.80 -10.96 -2.80
CA HIS A 226 6.91 -11.71 -2.17
C HIS A 226 6.88 -11.76 -0.63
N CYS A 227 5.70 -11.60 -0.02
CA CYS A 227 5.57 -11.70 1.43
C CYS A 227 5.30 -13.15 1.85
N SER A 228 5.83 -13.54 3.01
CA SER A 228 5.45 -14.80 3.65
C SER A 228 4.45 -14.52 4.77
N LEU A 229 3.25 -15.10 4.68
CA LEU A 229 2.15 -14.83 5.62
C LEU A 229 1.62 -16.12 6.24
N SER A 230 1.48 -16.16 7.58
CA SER A 230 0.98 -17.35 8.27
C SER A 230 0.47 -17.09 9.68
N ASN A 231 -0.35 -18.02 10.19
CA ASN A 231 -0.72 -18.14 11.61
C ASN A 231 -1.15 -16.83 12.30
N CYS A 232 -1.93 -15.99 11.63
CA CYS A 232 -2.50 -14.78 12.22
C CYS A 232 -3.79 -15.10 13.00
N ASP A 233 -4.29 -14.16 13.79
CA ASP A 233 -5.48 -14.42 14.62
C ASP A 233 -6.79 -14.42 13.82
N ASP A 234 -6.92 -13.52 12.83
CA ASP A 234 -8.08 -13.48 11.92
C ASP A 234 -7.71 -13.73 10.45
N GLY A 235 -7.52 -12.70 9.62
CA GLY A 235 -7.17 -12.80 8.20
C GLY A 235 -5.65 -12.79 7.92
N LEU A 236 -5.22 -13.25 6.73
CA LEU A 236 -3.88 -12.87 6.23
C LEU A 236 -3.98 -11.54 5.49
N ILE A 237 -4.84 -11.45 4.48
CA ILE A 237 -5.03 -10.22 3.69
C ILE A 237 -6.51 -9.91 3.55
N ASP A 238 -6.94 -8.82 4.17
CA ASP A 238 -8.32 -8.37 4.12
C ASP A 238 -8.41 -7.03 3.38
N ALA A 239 -9.21 -6.98 2.32
CA ALA A 239 -9.44 -5.76 1.54
C ALA A 239 -10.93 -5.43 1.54
N ILE A 240 -11.29 -4.30 2.15
CA ILE A 240 -12.67 -3.93 2.46
C ILE A 240 -12.88 -2.42 2.31
N HIS A 241 -14.11 -1.96 2.46
CA HIS A 241 -14.45 -0.53 2.53
C HIS A 241 -14.10 0.30 1.28
N GLY A 242 -14.41 -0.23 0.09
CA GLY A 242 -14.18 0.43 -1.19
C GLY A 242 -12.72 0.35 -1.66
N SER A 243 -11.94 -0.58 -1.11
CA SER A 243 -10.58 -0.84 -1.56
C SER A 243 -10.56 -1.36 -3.00
N THR A 244 -9.63 -0.88 -3.82
CA THR A 244 -9.56 -1.24 -5.25
C THR A 244 -8.17 -1.00 -5.83
N ALA A 245 -7.94 -1.44 -7.07
CA ALA A 245 -6.63 -1.38 -7.73
C ALA A 245 -5.54 -2.05 -6.90
N ILE A 246 -5.75 -3.33 -6.58
CA ILE A 246 -4.84 -4.12 -5.75
C ILE A 246 -4.23 -5.25 -6.57
N THR A 247 -2.95 -5.52 -6.35
CA THR A 247 -2.30 -6.77 -6.80
C THR A 247 -1.72 -7.47 -5.59
N ILE A 248 -2.01 -8.77 -5.47
CA ILE A 248 -1.45 -9.67 -4.46
C ILE A 248 -0.70 -10.74 -5.24
N SER A 249 0.63 -10.70 -5.23
CA SER A 249 1.45 -11.57 -6.06
C SER A 249 2.65 -12.20 -5.38
N ASN A 250 3.08 -13.37 -5.85
CA ASN A 250 4.31 -14.03 -5.38
C ASN A 250 4.38 -14.27 -3.86
N ASN A 251 3.26 -14.20 -3.14
CA ASN A 251 3.27 -14.39 -1.71
C ASN A 251 3.26 -15.89 -1.39
N HIS A 252 3.87 -16.25 -0.27
CA HIS A 252 3.80 -17.60 0.28
C HIS A 252 2.91 -17.61 1.52
N MET A 253 1.76 -18.28 1.43
CA MET A 253 0.76 -18.30 2.50
C MET A 253 0.61 -19.73 3.01
N THR A 254 0.71 -19.93 4.33
CA THR A 254 0.62 -21.27 4.94
C THR A 254 -0.02 -21.21 6.32
N HIS A 255 -0.47 -22.36 6.84
CA HIS A 255 -0.88 -22.56 8.23
C HIS A 255 -1.87 -21.49 8.73
N HIS A 256 -3.01 -21.37 8.06
CA HIS A 256 -3.98 -20.31 8.37
C HIS A 256 -5.40 -20.67 7.91
N ASP A 257 -6.41 -20.32 8.70
CA ASP A 257 -7.81 -20.63 8.37
C ASP A 257 -8.37 -19.68 7.29
N LYS A 258 -8.48 -18.39 7.64
CA LYS A 258 -9.12 -17.36 6.82
C LYS A 258 -8.08 -16.59 6.01
N VAL A 259 -7.75 -17.06 4.81
CA VAL A 259 -6.61 -16.53 4.04
C VAL A 259 -6.83 -15.09 3.55
N MET A 260 -7.85 -14.87 2.72
CA MET A 260 -8.04 -13.58 2.06
C MET A 260 -9.51 -13.23 1.91
N LEU A 261 -9.95 -12.13 2.55
CA LEU A 261 -11.31 -11.62 2.42
C LEU A 261 -11.34 -10.38 1.52
N LEU A 262 -12.10 -10.45 0.43
CA LEU A 262 -12.28 -9.36 -0.52
C LEU A 262 -13.74 -8.86 -0.48
N GLY A 263 -13.98 -7.87 0.39
CA GLY A 263 -15.32 -7.37 0.72
C GLY A 263 -15.91 -8.04 1.96
N HIS A 264 -16.34 -7.22 2.92
CA HIS A 264 -16.74 -7.70 4.26
C HIS A 264 -18.24 -8.00 4.43
N SER A 265 -19.09 -7.46 3.55
CA SER A 265 -20.54 -7.52 3.71
C SER A 265 -21.27 -7.50 2.38
N ASP A 266 -22.21 -8.43 2.21
CA ASP A 266 -23.06 -8.58 1.01
C ASP A 266 -23.91 -7.33 0.71
N SER A 267 -24.09 -6.47 1.72
CA SER A 267 -24.87 -5.24 1.61
C SER A 267 -24.01 -3.99 1.36
N TYR A 268 -22.68 -4.10 1.42
CA TYR A 268 -21.80 -2.95 1.36
C TYR A 268 -21.51 -2.53 -0.09
N THR A 269 -22.19 -1.50 -0.55
CA THR A 269 -22.22 -1.13 -1.97
C THR A 269 -20.93 -0.48 -2.49
N GLN A 270 -20.08 0.07 -1.62
CA GLN A 270 -18.81 0.67 -2.06
C GLN A 270 -17.80 -0.39 -2.55
N ASP A 271 -17.93 -1.65 -2.12
CA ASP A 271 -17.07 -2.76 -2.56
C ASP A 271 -17.42 -3.23 -4.00
N LYS A 272 -18.51 -2.77 -4.61
CA LYS A 272 -18.91 -3.15 -5.99
C LYS A 272 -17.87 -2.81 -7.05
N ASN A 273 -17.04 -1.80 -6.80
CA ASN A 273 -15.99 -1.35 -7.72
C ASN A 273 -14.60 -1.91 -7.33
N MET A 274 -14.56 -2.91 -6.44
CA MET A 274 -13.32 -3.56 -6.05
C MET A 274 -12.70 -4.30 -7.25
N GLN A 275 -11.41 -4.08 -7.44
CA GLN A 275 -10.63 -4.74 -8.49
C GLN A 275 -9.32 -5.23 -7.88
N VAL A 276 -9.14 -6.54 -7.85
CA VAL A 276 -7.99 -7.21 -7.24
C VAL A 276 -7.44 -8.24 -8.21
N THR A 277 -6.12 -8.24 -8.40
CA THR A 277 -5.39 -9.28 -9.13
C THR A 277 -4.69 -10.18 -8.13
N ILE A 278 -4.96 -11.48 -8.18
CA ILE A 278 -4.26 -12.52 -7.42
C ILE A 278 -3.47 -13.35 -8.41
N ALA A 279 -2.14 -13.32 -8.35
CA ALA A 279 -1.30 -13.99 -9.35
C ALA A 279 -0.01 -14.54 -8.73
N PHE A 280 0.43 -15.74 -9.12
CA PHE A 280 1.71 -16.34 -8.71
C PHE A 280 1.90 -16.54 -7.20
N ASN A 281 0.85 -16.43 -6.39
CA ASN A 281 0.94 -16.78 -4.97
C ASN A 281 1.05 -18.30 -4.80
N HIS A 282 1.83 -18.73 -3.83
CA HIS A 282 1.85 -20.11 -3.36
C HIS A 282 0.93 -20.24 -2.15
N PHE A 283 -0.26 -20.79 -2.39
CA PHE A 283 -1.18 -21.24 -1.34
C PHE A 283 -0.73 -22.62 -0.86
N GLY A 284 0.11 -22.62 0.19
CA GLY A 284 0.81 -23.80 0.67
C GLY A 284 0.01 -24.61 1.70
N GLU A 285 0.74 -25.42 2.46
CA GLU A 285 0.14 -26.36 3.42
C GLU A 285 -0.55 -25.64 4.59
N GLY A 286 -1.53 -26.32 5.18
CA GLY A 286 -2.24 -25.85 6.38
C GLY A 286 -3.20 -24.68 6.14
N LEU A 287 -3.51 -24.33 4.89
CA LEU A 287 -4.57 -23.39 4.56
C LEU A 287 -5.94 -24.07 4.56
N VAL A 288 -6.97 -23.39 5.08
CA VAL A 288 -8.33 -23.96 5.15
C VAL A 288 -9.26 -23.37 4.09
N GLN A 289 -9.38 -22.03 4.01
CA GLN A 289 -10.37 -21.37 3.16
C GLN A 289 -9.99 -19.94 2.76
N ARG A 290 -10.84 -19.30 1.95
CA ARG A 290 -10.73 -17.91 1.47
C ARG A 290 -9.52 -17.64 0.57
N MET A 291 -9.38 -18.39 -0.53
CA MET A 291 -8.27 -18.25 -1.50
C MET A 291 -8.74 -17.88 -2.94
N PRO A 292 -9.45 -16.76 -3.16
CA PRO A 292 -10.01 -15.79 -2.20
C PRO A 292 -11.44 -16.15 -1.73
N ARG A 293 -12.02 -15.34 -0.84
CA ARG A 293 -13.47 -15.27 -0.54
C ARG A 293 -14.00 -13.86 -0.73
#